data_AF-A0A7W0V733-F1
#
_entry.id   AF-A0A7W0V733-F1
#
_cell.length_a   1.000
_cell.length_b   1.000
_cell.length_c   1.000
_cell.angle_alpha   90.00
_cell.angle_beta   90.00
_cell.angle_gamma   90.00
#
_symmetry.space_group_name_H-M   'P 1'
#
loop_
_entity.id
_entity.type
_entity.pdbx_description
1 polymer ?
#
loop_
_entity_poly.entity_id
_entity_poly.type
_entity_poly.pdbx_seq_one_letter_code
_entity_poly.pdbx_strand_id
1 'polypeptide(L)'
;LADFRPNPAELAALARIPLDTLLPFFAGETAEVQGWSVAPGHVRSEPLTAHREDFIPTVDRYFLRVAIAAQNVLRGDQYVSV
;
A
#
# COMPACT_ATOMS: atom_id res chain seq x y z
N LEU A 1 4.82 15.76 -6.95
CA LEU A 1 4.78 14.85 -5.77
C LEU A 1 5.60 15.36 -4.57
N ALA A 2 6.56 16.29 -4.73
CA ALA A 2 7.40 16.76 -3.62
C ALA A 2 6.66 17.65 -2.57
N ASP A 3 5.52 18.24 -2.94
CA ASP A 3 4.82 19.24 -2.12
C ASP A 3 3.60 18.70 -1.37
N PHE A 4 3.23 17.43 -1.57
CA PHE A 4 2.16 16.85 -0.76
C PHE A 4 2.67 16.69 0.68
N ARG A 5 2.01 17.36 1.61
CA ARG A 5 2.17 17.19 3.06
C ARG A 5 0.80 16.78 3.61
N PRO A 6 0.60 15.49 3.94
CA PRO A 6 -0.66 15.07 4.56
C PRO A 6 -0.89 15.89 5.83
N ASN A 7 -2.14 16.28 6.09
CA ASN A 7 -2.51 16.97 7.32
C ASN A 7 -2.11 16.09 8.51
N PRO A 8 -1.21 16.54 9.41
CA PRO A 8 -0.77 15.72 10.54
C PRO A 8 -1.91 15.28 11.45
N ALA A 9 -3.01 16.06 11.52
CA ALA A 9 -4.20 15.68 12.30
C ALA A 9 -5.01 14.53 11.67
N GLU A 10 -4.82 14.26 10.38
CA GLU A 10 -5.49 13.18 9.63
C GLU A 10 -4.54 12.01 9.36
N LEU A 11 -3.27 12.12 9.75
CA LEU A 11 -2.25 11.10 9.54
C LEU A 11 -2.00 10.35 10.85
N ALA A 12 -2.32 9.07 10.93
CA ALA A 12 -1.99 8.26 12.11
C ALA A 12 -0.49 7.90 12.17
N ALA A 13 0.09 7.47 11.04
CA ALA A 13 1.51 7.17 10.89
C ALA A 13 1.91 7.04 9.40
N LEU A 14 3.20 7.14 9.12
CA LEU A 14 3.80 6.68 7.87
C LEU A 14 4.35 5.26 8.05
N ALA A 15 3.84 4.31 7.26
CA ALA A 15 4.35 2.94 7.23
C ALA A 15 5.38 2.76 6.10
N ARG A 16 6.48 2.09 6.39
CA ARG A 16 7.49 1.64 5.44
C ARG A 16 7.53 0.12 5.45
N ILE A 17 7.18 -0.48 4.32
CA ILE A 17 7.13 -1.92 4.13
C ILE A 17 7.99 -2.27 2.91
N PRO A 18 8.89 -3.28 2.99
CA PRO A 18 9.67 -3.73 1.85
C PRO A 18 8.79 -4.23 0.69
N LEU A 19 9.07 -3.77 -0.52
CA LEU A 19 8.21 -4.05 -1.68
C LEU A 19 8.16 -5.55 -2.05
N ASP A 20 9.28 -6.24 -1.90
CA ASP A 20 9.43 -7.69 -2.09
C ASP A 20 8.52 -8.51 -1.17
N THR A 21 8.20 -8.00 0.03
CA THR A 21 7.24 -8.62 0.96
C THR A 21 5.80 -8.12 0.76
N LEU A 22 5.64 -6.87 0.31
CA LEU A 22 4.34 -6.25 0.11
C LEU A 22 3.59 -6.83 -1.09
N LEU A 23 4.30 -7.20 -2.16
CA LEU A 23 3.68 -7.77 -3.36
C LEU A 23 3.06 -9.18 -3.11
N PRO A 24 3.78 -10.16 -2.51
CA PRO A 24 3.17 -11.44 -2.12
C PRO A 24 2.01 -11.27 -1.14
N PHE A 25 2.11 -10.33 -0.20
CA PHE A 25 1.03 -10.02 0.74
C PHE A 25 -0.24 -9.55 0.02
N PHE A 26 -0.14 -8.63 -0.95
CA PHE A 26 -1.28 -8.20 -1.74
C PHE A 26 -1.79 -9.27 -2.72
N ALA A 27 -0.92 -10.18 -3.17
CA ALA A 27 -1.32 -11.36 -3.94
C ALA A 27 -2.06 -12.41 -3.08
N GLY A 28 -2.10 -12.24 -1.76
CA GLY A 28 -2.72 -13.18 -0.83
C GLY A 28 -1.86 -14.41 -0.54
N GLU A 29 -0.58 -14.38 -0.89
CA GLU A 29 0.39 -15.45 -0.62
C GLU A 29 0.84 -15.44 0.84
N THR A 30 0.76 -14.28 1.52
CA THR A 30 1.00 -14.14 2.95
C THR A 30 -0.18 -13.43 3.63
N ALA A 31 -0.46 -13.81 4.88
CA ALA A 31 -1.57 -13.24 5.67
C ALA A 31 -1.23 -11.89 6.31
N GLU A 32 0.06 -11.60 6.47
CA GLU A 32 0.58 -10.40 7.11
C GLU A 32 1.87 -9.96 6.43
N VAL A 33 2.25 -8.70 6.68
CA VAL A 33 3.52 -8.13 6.25
C VAL A 33 4.14 -7.29 7.37
N GLN A 34 5.46 -7.36 7.49
CA GLN A 34 6.23 -6.66 8.51
C GLN A 34 6.83 -5.36 7.95
N GLY A 35 6.88 -4.33 8.77
CA GLY A 35 7.41 -3.03 8.39
C GLY A 35 7.74 -2.17 9.60
N TRP A 36 7.82 -0.88 9.33
CA TRP A 36 8.13 0.14 10.33
C TRP A 36 7.17 1.30 10.20
N SER A 37 6.64 1.79 11.31
CA SER A 37 5.77 2.98 11.36
C SER A 37 6.49 4.16 12.00
N VAL A 38 6.15 5.37 11.56
CA VAL A 38 6.58 6.63 12.18
C VAL A 38 5.35 7.51 12.36
N ALA A 39 5.00 7.80 13.62
CA ALA A 39 3.90 8.71 13.94
C ALA A 39 4.23 10.17 13.57
N PRO A 40 3.23 11.03 13.28
CA PRO A 40 3.46 12.44 13.03
C PRO A 40 4.25 13.10 14.16
N GLY A 41 5.23 13.94 13.81
CA GLY A 41 6.07 14.64 14.79
C GLY A 41 7.10 13.76 15.51
N HIS A 42 7.15 12.46 15.24
CA HIS A 42 8.11 11.54 15.83
C HIS A 42 9.27 11.26 14.86
N VAL A 43 10.48 11.13 15.40
CA VAL A 43 11.69 10.79 14.62
C VAL A 43 12.01 9.30 14.66
N ARG A 44 11.49 8.60 15.68
CA ARG A 44 11.76 7.17 15.89
C ARG A 44 10.73 6.32 15.17
N SER A 45 11.21 5.26 14.53
CA SER A 45 10.37 4.22 13.95
C SER A 45 10.07 3.10 14.93
N GLU A 46 8.86 2.55 14.84
CA GLU A 46 8.40 1.40 15.62
C GLU A 46 8.07 0.22 14.69
N PRO A 47 8.27 -1.04 15.12
CA PRO A 47 7.85 -2.19 14.33
C PRO A 47 6.34 -2.16 14.06
N LEU A 48 5.95 -2.56 12.85
CA LEU A 48 4.57 -2.65 12.42
C LEU A 48 4.33 -4.04 11.80
N THR A 49 3.31 -4.73 12.28
CA THR A 49 2.67 -5.83 11.55
C THR A 49 1.41 -5.27 10.90
N ALA A 50 1.23 -5.49 9.61
CA ALA A 50 0.01 -5.13 8.91
C ALA A 50 -0.69 -6.38 8.37
N HIS A 51 -1.99 -6.44 8.59
CA HIS A 51 -2.90 -7.46 8.08
C HIS A 51 -3.73 -6.91 6.92
N ARG A 52 -4.35 -7.79 6.14
CA ARG A 52 -5.03 -7.39 4.89
C ARG A 52 -6.27 -6.53 5.15
N GLU A 53 -6.87 -6.69 6.32
CA GLU A 53 -7.96 -5.86 6.86
C GLU A 53 -7.53 -4.43 7.22
N ASP A 54 -6.24 -4.19 7.52
CA ASP A 54 -5.72 -2.86 7.84
C ASP A 54 -5.61 -1.97 6.60
N PHE A 55 -5.45 -2.60 5.44
CA PHE A 55 -5.59 -1.93 4.17
C PHE A 55 -7.07 -1.85 3.87
N ILE A 56 -7.66 -0.65 3.91
CA ILE A 56 -9.04 -0.43 3.47
C ILE A 56 -9.05 -0.50 1.93
N PRO A 57 -9.35 -1.64 1.27
CA PRO A 57 -9.21 -1.78 -0.17
C PRO A 57 -10.54 -1.48 -0.88
N THR A 58 -11.57 -1.09 -0.13
CA THR A 58 -12.96 -1.41 -0.46
C THR A 58 -13.82 -0.23 -0.88
N VAL A 59 -13.38 1.03 -0.73
CA VAL A 59 -14.24 2.16 -1.12
C VAL A 59 -14.43 2.20 -2.65
N ASP A 60 -13.40 1.86 -3.43
CA ASP A 60 -13.44 1.93 -4.89
C ASP A 60 -12.82 0.71 -5.61
N ARG A 61 -12.35 -0.29 -4.85
CA ARG A 61 -11.61 -1.45 -5.37
C ARG A 61 -10.33 -1.05 -6.12
N TYR A 62 -9.70 0.07 -5.76
CA TYR A 62 -8.53 0.60 -6.47
C TYR A 62 -7.44 -0.45 -6.70
N PHE A 63 -7.08 -1.23 -5.67
CA PHE A 63 -6.07 -2.28 -5.80
C PHE A 63 -6.46 -3.39 -6.78
N LEU A 64 -7.74 -3.77 -6.83
CA LEU A 64 -8.24 -4.71 -7.83
C LEU A 64 -8.14 -4.12 -9.23
N ARG A 65 -8.49 -2.85 -9.41
CA ARG A 65 -8.39 -2.16 -10.71
C ARG A 65 -6.94 -2.03 -11.17
N VAL A 66 -6.02 -1.72 -10.25
CA VAL A 66 -4.56 -1.69 -10.52
C VAL A 66 -4.05 -3.09 -10.88
N ALA A 67 -4.48 -4.15 -10.20
CA ALA A 67 -4.10 -5.52 -10.52
C ALA A 67 -4.60 -5.97 -11.91
N ILE A 68 -5.85 -5.67 -12.24
CA ILE A 68 -6.42 -5.89 -13.59
C ILE A 68 -5.62 -5.12 -14.63
N ALA A 69 -5.28 -3.86 -14.32
CA ALA A 69 -4.53 -3.03 -15.24
C ALA A 69 -3.12 -3.57 -15.51
N ALA A 70 -2.40 -3.97 -14.46
CA ALA A 70 -1.09 -4.61 -14.59
C ALA A 70 -1.18 -5.91 -15.40
N GLN A 71 -2.19 -6.74 -15.16
CA GLN A 71 -2.41 -7.97 -15.92
C GLN A 71 -2.61 -7.70 -17.42
N ASN A 72 -3.40 -6.69 -17.78
CA ASN A 72 -3.67 -6.32 -19.17
C ASN A 72 -2.42 -5.78 -19.87
N VAL A 73 -1.63 -4.95 -19.19
CA VAL A 73 -0.31 -4.51 -19.71
C VAL A 73 0.60 -5.71 -19.96
N LEU A 74 0.67 -6.65 -19.02
CA LEU A 74 1.51 -7.86 -19.17
C LEU A 74 1.04 -8.79 -20.30
N ARG A 75 -0.23 -8.72 -20.70
CA ARG A 75 -0.78 -9.43 -21.87
C ARG A 75 -0.51 -8.73 -23.20
N GLY A 76 0.04 -7.52 -23.17
CA GLY A 76 0.33 -6.71 -24.36
C GLY A 76 -0.78 -5.75 -24.76
N ASP A 77 -1.76 -5.51 -23.89
CA ASP A 77 -2.82 -4.53 -24.17
C ASP A 77 -2.23 -3.12 -24.21
N GLN A 78 -2.49 -2.41 -25.30
CA GLN A 78 -1.85 -1.13 -25.61
C GLN A 78 -2.43 0.05 -24.82
N TYR A 79 -3.64 -0.11 -24.26
CA TYR A 79 -4.33 0.90 -23.46
C TYR A 79 -5.06 0.24 -22.30
N VAL A 80 -4.93 0.81 -21.11
CA VAL A 80 -5.54 0.28 -19.90
C VAL A 80 -6.13 1.43 -19.08
N SER A 81 -7.40 1.29 -18.70
CA SER A 81 -8.16 2.24 -17.88
C SER A 81 -8.46 1.58 -16.53
N VAL A 82 -8.25 2.33 -15.43
CA VAL A 82 -8.47 1.92 -14.04
C VAL A 82 -9.71 2.64 -13.51
#